data_AF-A0A2X2VKS2-F1
#
_entry.id   AF-A0A2X2VKS2-F1
#
_cell.length_a   1.000
_cell.length_b   1.000
_cell.length_c   1.000
_cell.angle_alpha   90.00
_cell.angle_beta   90.00
_cell.angle_gamma   90.00
#
_symmetry.space_group_name_H-M   'P 1'
#
loop_
_entity.id
_entity.type
_entity.pdbx_description
1 polymer ?
#
loop_
_entity_poly.entity_id
_entity_poly.type
_entity_poly.pdbx_seq_one_letter_code
_entity_poly.pdbx_strand_id
1 'polypeptide(L)' 'MSELTLSSELLQISPEVQDALKSKKPIVALESTIISHGMPFPQNAPNGN' A
#
# COMPACT_ATOMS: atom_id res chain seq x y z
N MET A 1 4.94 -1.74 26.28
CA MET A 1 4.58 -2.01 24.87
C MET A 1 5.89 -2.24 24.14
N SER A 2 6.28 -3.49 23.90
CA SER A 2 7.46 -3.78 23.10
C SER A 2 7.19 -3.37 21.65
N GLU A 3 8.05 -2.56 21.06
CA GLU A 3 7.96 -2.22 19.65
C GLU A 3 8.27 -3.44 18.80
N LEU A 4 7.36 -3.79 17.89
CA LEU A 4 7.58 -4.80 16.87
C LEU A 4 8.29 -4.12 15.70
N THR A 5 9.56 -4.47 15.48
CA THR A 5 10.31 -4.03 14.30
C THR A 5 10.34 -5.16 13.27
N LEU A 6 9.89 -4.87 12.05
CA LEU A 6 9.97 -5.78 10.90
C LEU A 6 11.13 -5.34 10.01
N SER A 7 11.83 -6.30 9.39
CA SER A 7 12.90 -5.99 8.45
C SER A 7 12.34 -5.37 7.15
N SER A 8 13.10 -4.45 6.55
CA SER A 8 12.73 -3.78 5.29
C SER A 8 12.69 -4.73 4.09
N GLU A 9 13.31 -5.91 4.20
CA GLU A 9 13.22 -6.97 3.20
C GLU A 9 11.82 -7.61 3.17
N LEU A 10 11.12 -7.63 4.30
CA LEU A 10 9.81 -8.27 4.42
C LEU A 10 8.66 -7.28 4.24
N LEU A 11 8.85 -6.02 4.61
CA LEU A 11 7.82 -4.99 4.52
C LEU A 11 8.41 -3.68 3.98
N GLN A 12 7.94 -3.28 2.80
CA GLN A 12 8.28 -2.01 2.18
C GLN A 12 7.05 -1.10 2.20
N ILE A 13 7.20 0.07 2.82
CA ILE A 13 6.15 1.09 2.88
C ILE A 13 6.57 2.23 1.96
N SER A 14 5.70 2.65 1.04
CA SER A 14 6.00 3.75 0.13
C SER A 14 6.24 5.07 0.88
N PRO A 15 7.05 6.00 0.34
CA PRO A 15 7.30 7.29 0.98
C PRO A 15 6.01 8.07 1.31
N GLU A 16 5.04 8.05 0.41
CA GLU A 16 3.73 8.72 0.60
C GLU A 16 2.99 8.17 1.83
N VAL A 17 2.93 6.85 1.98
CA VAL A 17 2.26 6.20 3.11
C VAL A 17 3.03 6.46 4.41
N GLN A 18 4.35 6.45 4.38
CA GLN A 18 5.17 6.83 5.55
C GLN A 18 4.89 8.26 6.02
N ASP A 19 4.78 9.21 5.08
CA ASP A 19 4.49 10.61 5.41
C ASP A 19 3.06 10.82 5.88
N ALA A 20 2.10 10.08 5.33
CA ALA A 20 0.72 10.05 5.80
C ALA A 20 0.63 9.52 7.23
N LEU A 21 1.35 8.45 7.58
CA LEU A 21 1.42 7.91 8.93
C LEU A 21 2.02 8.93 9.92
N LYS A 22 3.15 9.56 9.57
CA LYS A 22 3.78 10.62 10.40
C LYS A 22 2.85 11.80 10.62
N SER A 23 2.11 12.17 9.59
CA SER A 23 1.17 13.30 9.60
C SER A 23 -0.21 12.94 10.17
N LYS A 24 -0.42 11.69 10.62
CA LYS A 24 -1.73 11.16 11.07
C LYS A 24 -2.86 11.38 10.06
N LYS A 25 -2.52 11.36 8.76
CA LYS A 25 -3.53 11.43 7.69
C LYS A 25 -4.28 10.09 7.63
N PRO A 26 -5.57 10.10 7.28
CA PRO A 26 -6.32 8.87 7.05
C PRO A 26 -5.75 8.12 5.84
N ILE A 27 -5.63 6.79 5.96
CA ILE A 27 -5.11 5.91 4.92
C ILE A 27 -6.12 4.77 4.74
N VAL A 28 -6.39 4.40 3.49
CA VAL A 28 -7.25 3.26 3.14
C VAL A 28 -6.38 2.20 2.48
N ALA A 29 -6.36 1.00 3.06
CA ALA A 29 -5.70 -0.15 2.44
C ALA A 29 -6.62 -0.78 1.38
N LEU A 30 -6.03 -1.19 0.25
CA LEU A 30 -6.73 -1.93 -0.80
C LEU A 30 -6.12 -3.33 -0.94
N GLU A 31 -6.97 -4.34 -1.13
CA GLU A 31 -6.53 -5.71 -1.35
C GLU A 31 -6.14 -5.93 -2.82
N SER A 32 -4.93 -6.42 -3.07
CA SER A 32 -4.41 -6.63 -4.43
C SER A 32 -5.05 -7.82 -5.16
N THR A 33 -5.62 -8.79 -4.44
CA THR A 33 -6.31 -9.95 -5.04
C THR A 33 -7.45 -9.52 -5.98
N ILE A 34 -8.14 -8.42 -5.64
CA ILE A 34 -9.22 -7.82 -6.44
C ILE A 34 -8.67 -7.19 -7.75
N ILE A 35 -7.46 -6.62 -7.71
CA ILE A 35 -6.82 -5.97 -8.86
C ILE A 35 -6.35 -7.01 -9.88
N SER A 36 -5.80 -8.15 -9.44
CA SER A 36 -5.20 -9.14 -10.34
C SER A 36 -6.19 -10.12 -10.99
N HIS A 37 -7.29 -10.51 -10.31
CA HIS A 37 -8.21 -11.54 -10.82
C HIS A 37 -9.67 -11.07 -10.96
N GLY A 38 -9.99 -9.84 -10.54
CA GLY A 38 -11.36 -9.29 -10.60
C GLY A 38 -11.62 -8.36 -11.79
N MET A 39 -10.58 -7.85 -12.46
CA MET A 39 -10.70 -6.90 -13.57
C MET A 39 -9.72 -7.28 -14.69
N PRO A 40 -10.17 -7.50 -15.94
CA PRO A 40 -9.25 -7.72 -17.06
C PRO A 40 -8.43 -6.47 -17.35
N PHE A 41 -7.18 -6.65 -17.75
CA PHE A 41 -6.37 -5.57 -18.32
C PHE A 41 -7.14 -4.90 -19.49
N PRO A 42 -7.18 -3.56 -19.61
CA PRO A 42 -6.34 -2.56 -18.93
C PRO A 42 -6.93 -1.97 -17.64
N GLN A 43 -8.07 -2.47 -17.15
CA GLN A 43 -8.79 -1.87 -16.02
C GLN A 43 -8.08 -2.06 -14.66
N ASN A 44 -7.13 -2.99 -14.60
CA ASN A 44 -6.29 -3.25 -13.43
C ASN A 44 -4.98 -2.45 -13.42
N ALA A 45 -4.69 -1.68 -14.47
CA ALA A 45 -3.56 -0.76 -14.46
C ALA A 45 -3.97 0.49 -13.66
N PRO A 46 -3.22 0.89 -12.62
CA PRO A 46 -3.41 2.21 -12.03
C PRO A 46 -3.15 3.24 -13.13
N ASN A 47 -4.16 4.07 -13.40
CA ASN A 47 -4.13 5.08 -14.45
C ASN A 47 -2.85 5.93 -14.32
N GLY A 48 -1.96 5.84 -15.31
CA GLY A 48 -0.77 6.67 -15.39
C GLY A 48 -1.16 8.08 -15.81
N ASN A 49 -1.06 9.01 -14.86
CA ASN A 49 -0.79 10.43 -15.10
C ASN A 49 0.56 10.76 -14.47
#